data_AF-A0A497PP20-F1
#
_entry.id   AF-A0A497PP20-F1
#
_cell.length_a   1.000
_cell.length_b   1.000
_cell.length_c   1.000
_cell.angle_alpha   90.00
_cell.angle_beta   90.00
_cell.angle_gamma   90.00
#
_symmetry.space_group_name_H-M   'P 1'
#
loop_
_entity.id
_entity.type
_entity.pdbx_description
1 polymer ?
#
loop_
_entity_poly.entity_id
_entity_poly.type
_entity_poly.pdbx_seq_one_letter_code
_entity_poly.pdbx_strand_id
1 'polypeptide(L)'
;MKYLRHIIIILILAAILSVIGGSIYGWVLGQNIFVSTYESKAGVNYWETWTLQLNVFWASGLLAVLSSLFTLWTRSTFLSFISALSQTGPVLKKLDMRSGIVWRILVLGAFFLYYVSTGGYSLTGQNVAFLMMLAGDGSISVSPSDVALLFSLPFAPGISAASVQSLIPAMEAYQLYVGFVSTILIVTAARLVLTIITDLMMQKKDSFSIVAKGLLVLALGVSLEILDVPTWTVNAGTWMSYLALIIALGASLFGAFAFMVIRIRSGDARHRLAAKIASFETDLARLQGELLSIRQEYEAGAITADDYRKRVGLLMEDRTNISNELRRLKLERMLPIGGSPRNFALLSVFLIVIVVMLPVTQALYYGIQMQGDHYIDWKFNLETAKEIEITNWAAGINDMEIKTLDDLTLNATPESEVDILTNVRQWDQTASYLRMKNQIGANWMTLADSDIVYLKGHEYWIAPLTFDIGATWTSFINQHILYTHTEGIVVLDA
;
A
#
# COMPACT_ATOMS: atom_id res chain seq x y z
N MET A 1 5.05 -35.38 19.29
CA MET A 1 4.78 -34.80 17.96
C MET A 1 3.30 -34.39 17.77
N LYS A 2 2.31 -35.30 17.79
CA LYS A 2 0.88 -34.93 17.65
C LYS A 2 0.36 -33.98 18.75
N TYR A 3 0.67 -34.26 20.01
CA TYR A 3 0.27 -33.41 21.15
C TYR A 3 0.91 -32.02 21.12
N LEU A 4 2.20 -31.93 20.75
CA LEU A 4 2.91 -30.65 20.59
C LEU A 4 2.25 -29.77 19.51
N ARG A 5 1.81 -30.37 18.40
CA ARG A 5 1.06 -29.65 17.34
C ARG A 5 -0.28 -29.10 17.85
N HIS A 6 -1.00 -29.84 18.67
CA HIS A 6 -2.29 -29.39 19.23
C HIS A 6 -2.08 -28.27 20.26
N ILE A 7 -1.05 -28.39 21.10
CA ILE A 7 -0.68 -27.33 22.06
C ILE A 7 -0.32 -26.04 21.32
N ILE A 8 0.49 -26.11 20.25
CA ILE A 8 0.84 -24.94 19.44
C ILE A 8 -0.39 -24.30 18.80
N ILE A 9 -1.30 -25.11 18.24
CA ILE A 9 -2.55 -24.58 17.65
C ILE A 9 -3.41 -23.88 18.71
N ILE A 10 -3.55 -24.47 19.90
CA ILE A 10 -4.30 -23.86 21.02
C ILE A 10 -3.64 -22.57 21.47
N LEU A 11 -2.32 -22.51 21.56
CA LEU A 11 -1.57 -21.31 21.92
C LEU A 11 -1.77 -20.18 20.88
N ILE A 12 -1.73 -20.52 19.59
CA ILE A 12 -2.00 -19.57 18.51
C ILE A 12 -3.45 -19.07 18.59
N LEU A 13 -4.41 -19.96 18.82
CA LEU A 13 -5.82 -19.60 18.98
C LEU A 13 -6.05 -18.70 20.20
N ALA A 14 -5.43 -19.02 21.33
CA ALA A 14 -5.49 -18.21 22.54
C ALA A 14 -4.86 -16.82 22.34
N ALA A 15 -3.73 -16.73 21.64
CA ALA A 15 -3.11 -15.46 21.29
C ALA A 15 -4.01 -14.62 20.37
N ILE A 16 -4.58 -15.22 19.33
CA ILE A 16 -5.53 -14.53 18.43
C ILE A 16 -6.75 -14.04 19.20
N LEU A 17 -7.35 -14.89 20.05
CA LEU A 17 -8.51 -14.52 20.86
C LEU A 17 -8.19 -13.41 21.86
N SER A 18 -6.98 -13.42 22.45
CA SER A 18 -6.54 -12.38 23.38
C SER A 18 -6.35 -11.04 22.67
N VAL A 19 -5.78 -11.04 21.47
CA VAL A 19 -5.63 -9.82 20.64
C VAL A 19 -7.00 -9.29 20.24
N ILE A 20 -7.90 -10.13 19.75
CA ILE A 20 -9.26 -9.73 19.37
C ILE A 20 -10.02 -9.18 20.59
N GLY A 21 -9.97 -9.88 21.73
CA GLY A 21 -10.62 -9.46 22.96
C GLY A 21 -10.08 -8.14 23.49
N GLY A 22 -8.76 -7.96 23.47
CA GLY A 22 -8.10 -6.71 23.85
C GLY A 22 -8.51 -5.53 22.95
N SER A 23 -8.55 -5.74 21.63
CA SER A 23 -8.99 -4.71 20.69
C SER A 23 -10.47 -4.34 20.88
N ILE A 24 -11.35 -5.32 21.09
CA ILE A 24 -12.78 -5.06 21.37
C ILE A 24 -12.92 -4.28 22.68
N TYR A 25 -12.24 -4.71 23.74
CA TYR A 25 -12.28 -4.04 25.04
C TYR A 25 -11.77 -2.60 24.94
N GLY A 26 -10.63 -2.38 24.30
CA GLY A 26 -10.06 -1.05 24.09
C GLY A 26 -10.97 -0.15 23.26
N TRP A 27 -11.59 -0.69 22.20
CA TRP A 27 -12.57 0.04 21.40
C TRP A 27 -13.79 0.45 22.24
N VAL A 28 -14.45 -0.50 22.93
CA VAL A 28 -15.62 -0.22 23.78
C VAL A 28 -15.31 0.82 24.86
N LEU A 29 -14.16 0.68 25.52
CA LEU A 29 -13.74 1.60 26.59
C LEU A 29 -13.48 3.00 26.03
N GLY A 30 -12.81 3.09 24.87
CA GLY A 30 -12.61 4.36 24.15
C GLY A 30 -13.93 5.02 23.76
N GLN A 31 -14.87 4.27 23.17
CA GLN A 31 -16.19 4.79 22.79
C GLN A 31 -16.95 5.33 24.01
N ASN A 32 -16.94 4.61 25.14
CA ASN A 32 -17.61 5.09 26.37
C ASN A 32 -17.01 6.40 26.89
N ILE A 33 -15.69 6.56 26.84
CA ILE A 33 -15.01 7.81 27.21
C ILE A 33 -15.44 8.94 26.27
N PHE A 34 -15.50 8.70 24.96
CA PHE A 34 -15.89 9.72 23.99
C PHE A 34 -17.35 10.12 24.12
N VAL A 35 -18.27 9.16 24.24
CA VAL A 35 -19.71 9.43 24.50
C VAL A 35 -19.85 10.30 25.74
N SER A 36 -19.25 9.90 26.86
CA SER A 36 -19.32 10.67 28.10
C SER A 36 -18.72 12.07 27.96
N THR A 37 -17.63 12.23 27.21
CA THR A 37 -16.96 13.53 27.03
C THR A 37 -17.80 14.47 26.16
N TYR A 38 -18.30 14.00 25.03
CA TYR A 38 -19.08 14.81 24.08
C TYR A 38 -20.47 15.15 24.63
N GLU A 39 -21.17 14.19 25.24
CA GLU A 39 -22.49 14.44 25.83
C GLU A 39 -22.39 15.33 27.07
N SER A 40 -21.45 15.05 27.98
CA SER A 40 -21.38 15.76 29.26
C SER A 40 -20.69 17.12 29.19
N LYS A 41 -19.69 17.31 28.31
CA LYS A 41 -18.92 18.57 28.27
C LYS A 41 -19.33 19.49 27.12
N ALA A 42 -19.68 18.93 25.97
CA ALA A 42 -20.01 19.72 24.78
C ALA A 42 -21.52 19.79 24.50
N GLY A 43 -22.34 18.92 25.11
CA GLY A 43 -23.77 18.83 24.83
C GLY A 43 -24.08 18.35 23.42
N VAL A 44 -23.15 17.64 22.79
CA VAL A 44 -23.24 17.17 21.40
C VAL A 44 -23.42 15.65 21.38
N ASN A 45 -24.31 15.15 20.52
CA ASN A 45 -24.51 13.72 20.32
C ASN A 45 -23.29 13.11 19.62
N TYR A 46 -22.45 12.41 20.41
CA TYR A 46 -21.24 11.77 19.92
C TYR A 46 -21.50 10.86 18.72
N TRP A 47 -22.52 10.01 18.77
CA TRP A 47 -22.77 9.03 17.72
C TRP A 47 -23.17 9.70 16.42
N GLU A 48 -23.99 10.73 16.47
CA GLU A 48 -24.40 11.48 15.28
C GLU A 48 -23.22 12.23 14.65
N THR A 49 -22.35 12.82 15.48
CA THR A 49 -21.14 13.52 15.01
C THR A 49 -20.08 12.56 14.49
N TRP A 50 -19.78 11.49 15.22
CA TRP A 50 -18.75 10.52 14.83
C TRP A 50 -19.16 9.69 13.62
N THR A 51 -20.44 9.30 13.52
CA THR A 51 -20.93 8.51 12.37
C THR A 51 -21.31 9.37 11.18
N LEU A 52 -21.22 10.70 11.30
CA LEU A 52 -21.68 11.66 10.30
C LEU A 52 -23.12 11.33 9.87
N GLN A 53 -24.04 11.32 10.84
CA GLN A 53 -25.45 10.95 10.64
C GLN A 53 -25.65 9.54 10.04
N LEU A 54 -24.97 8.54 10.60
CA LEU A 54 -25.00 7.13 10.16
C LEU A 54 -24.33 6.85 8.79
N ASN A 55 -23.79 7.85 8.10
CA ASN A 55 -23.13 7.67 6.80
C ASN A 55 -21.91 6.74 6.89
N VAL A 56 -21.22 6.71 8.03
CA VAL A 56 -20.11 5.77 8.30
C VAL A 56 -20.57 4.31 8.16
N PHE A 57 -21.77 3.97 8.63
CA PHE A 57 -22.30 2.61 8.52
C PHE A 57 -22.65 2.26 7.09
N TRP A 58 -23.26 3.18 6.34
CA TRP A 58 -23.57 2.97 4.93
C TRP A 58 -22.32 2.79 4.08
N ALA A 59 -21.31 3.64 4.27
CA ALA A 59 -20.02 3.52 3.60
C ALA A 59 -19.32 2.20 3.96
N SER A 60 -19.30 1.83 5.24
CA SER A 60 -18.71 0.56 5.71
C SER A 60 -19.45 -0.66 5.13
N GLY A 61 -20.78 -0.60 5.01
CA GLY A 61 -21.59 -1.63 4.37
C GLY A 61 -21.25 -1.81 2.90
N LEU A 62 -21.14 -0.69 2.17
CA LEU A 62 -20.77 -0.68 0.76
C LEU A 62 -19.35 -1.23 0.53
N LEU A 63 -18.38 -0.80 1.33
CA LEU A 63 -17.01 -1.32 1.30
C LEU A 63 -16.94 -2.82 1.64
N ALA A 64 -17.70 -3.27 2.65
CA ALA A 64 -17.76 -4.68 3.02
C ALA A 64 -18.33 -5.55 1.90
N VAL A 65 -19.42 -5.09 1.27
CA VAL A 65 -20.01 -5.74 0.10
C VAL A 65 -18.97 -5.85 -1.01
N LEU A 66 -18.31 -4.74 -1.36
CA LEU A 66 -17.35 -4.70 -2.46
C LEU A 66 -16.12 -5.59 -2.17
N SER A 67 -15.54 -5.52 -0.99
CA SER A 67 -14.47 -6.41 -0.55
C SER A 67 -14.88 -7.90 -0.55
N SER A 68 -16.16 -8.21 -0.31
CA SER A 68 -16.68 -9.58 -0.29
C SER A 68 -17.08 -10.14 -1.68
N LEU A 69 -17.59 -9.31 -2.59
CA LEU A 69 -18.25 -9.73 -3.85
C LEU A 69 -17.31 -10.25 -4.93
N PHE A 70 -16.01 -9.91 -4.90
CA PHE A 70 -15.05 -10.31 -5.93
C PHE A 70 -14.67 -11.81 -5.94
N THR A 71 -15.45 -12.68 -5.30
CA THR A 71 -15.21 -14.13 -5.31
C THR A 71 -16.49 -14.91 -5.49
N LEU A 72 -16.42 -15.99 -6.27
CA LEU A 72 -17.51 -16.93 -6.43
C LEU A 72 -18.01 -17.41 -5.06
N TRP A 73 -19.34 -17.43 -4.90
CA TRP A 73 -20.04 -17.75 -3.64
C TRP A 73 -19.55 -19.04 -3.00
N THR A 74 -19.12 -20.00 -3.82
CA THR A 74 -18.68 -21.34 -3.39
C THR A 74 -17.17 -21.49 -3.21
N ARG A 75 -16.33 -20.48 -3.45
CA ARG A 75 -14.84 -20.63 -3.38
C ARG A 75 -14.23 -19.70 -2.34
N SER A 76 -13.35 -20.22 -1.49
CA SER A 76 -12.64 -19.43 -0.49
C SER A 76 -11.15 -19.74 -0.52
N THR A 77 -10.34 -18.71 -0.81
CA THR A 77 -8.88 -18.80 -0.80
C THR A 77 -8.35 -19.05 0.61
N PHE A 78 -8.98 -18.45 1.62
CA PHE A 78 -8.63 -18.64 3.02
C PHE A 78 -8.91 -20.07 3.49
N LEU A 79 -10.07 -20.63 3.18
CA LEU A 79 -10.37 -22.03 3.55
C LEU A 79 -9.49 -23.01 2.78
N SER A 80 -9.15 -22.71 1.52
CA SER A 80 -8.18 -23.49 0.75
C SER A 80 -6.83 -23.50 1.47
N PHE A 81 -6.36 -22.34 1.93
CA PHE A 81 -5.14 -22.18 2.71
C PHE A 81 -5.18 -22.97 4.03
N ILE A 82 -6.24 -22.83 4.83
CA ILE A 82 -6.38 -23.59 6.09
C ILE A 82 -6.42 -25.10 5.83
N SER A 83 -7.10 -25.55 4.77
CA SER A 83 -7.10 -26.97 4.40
C SER A 83 -5.71 -27.46 3.99
N ALA A 84 -4.94 -26.65 3.25
CA ALA A 84 -3.56 -26.96 2.88
C ALA A 84 -2.64 -27.02 4.11
N LEU A 85 -2.82 -26.13 5.09
CA LEU A 85 -2.08 -26.12 6.36
C LEU A 85 -2.41 -27.34 7.24
N SER A 86 -3.64 -27.82 7.18
CA SER A 86 -4.07 -28.99 7.98
C SER A 86 -3.45 -30.31 7.50
N GLN A 87 -3.02 -30.42 6.24
CA GLN A 87 -2.53 -31.64 5.57
C GLN A 87 -3.48 -32.86 5.63
N THR A 88 -4.73 -32.68 6.05
CA THR A 88 -5.72 -33.75 6.14
C THR A 88 -6.51 -33.84 4.83
N GLY A 89 -5.96 -34.54 3.84
CA GLY A 89 -6.69 -34.92 2.61
C GLY A 89 -6.67 -33.88 1.47
N PRO A 90 -7.54 -34.03 0.45
CA PRO A 90 -7.55 -33.16 -0.72
C PRO A 90 -7.98 -31.73 -0.34
N VAL A 91 -7.23 -30.73 -0.83
CA VAL A 91 -7.47 -29.31 -0.57
C VAL A 91 -8.90 -28.93 -0.95
N LEU A 92 -9.62 -28.34 -0.01
CA LEU A 92 -11.03 -27.96 -0.13
C LEU A 92 -11.15 -26.72 -1.03
N LYS A 93 -11.33 -26.95 -2.34
CA LYS A 93 -11.39 -25.88 -3.35
C LYS A 93 -12.78 -25.26 -3.52
N LYS A 94 -13.83 -25.96 -3.09
CA LYS A 94 -15.23 -25.52 -3.26
C LYS A 94 -16.07 -25.94 -2.05
N LEU A 95 -16.82 -24.98 -1.52
CA LEU A 95 -17.87 -25.18 -0.52
C LEU A 95 -19.19 -25.56 -1.20
N ASP A 96 -20.02 -26.32 -0.48
CA ASP A 96 -21.44 -26.46 -0.82
C ASP A 96 -22.15 -25.10 -0.73
N MET A 97 -23.25 -24.92 -1.46
CA MET A 97 -23.95 -23.63 -1.60
C MET A 97 -24.37 -23.06 -0.23
N ARG A 98 -24.93 -23.90 0.65
CA ARG A 98 -25.39 -23.46 1.99
C ARG A 98 -24.24 -22.96 2.86
N SER A 99 -23.18 -23.75 2.94
CA SER A 99 -21.96 -23.36 3.67
C SER A 99 -21.24 -22.17 3.03
N GLY A 100 -21.31 -22.05 1.71
CA GLY A 100 -20.83 -20.90 0.95
C GLY A 100 -21.54 -19.61 1.36
N ILE A 101 -22.87 -19.62 1.42
CA ILE A 101 -23.67 -18.45 1.85
C ILE A 101 -23.32 -18.05 3.28
N VAL A 102 -23.30 -19.00 4.22
CA VAL A 102 -22.92 -18.71 5.62
C VAL A 102 -21.52 -18.12 5.72
N TRP A 103 -20.56 -18.71 5.00
CA TRP A 103 -19.19 -18.20 4.94
C TRP A 103 -19.13 -16.78 4.36
N ARG A 104 -19.97 -16.45 3.37
CA ARG A 104 -20.03 -15.10 2.79
C ARG A 104 -20.57 -14.08 3.76
N ILE A 105 -21.61 -14.43 4.51
CA ILE A 105 -22.17 -13.56 5.54
C ILE A 105 -21.12 -13.29 6.63
N LEU A 106 -20.36 -14.32 7.04
CA LEU A 106 -19.27 -14.15 8.01
C LEU A 106 -18.16 -13.24 7.49
N VAL A 107 -17.74 -13.42 6.23
CA VAL A 107 -16.70 -12.56 5.61
C VAL A 107 -17.19 -11.12 5.46
N LEU A 108 -18.44 -10.92 5.03
CA LEU A 108 -19.05 -9.60 4.90
C LEU A 108 -19.16 -8.93 6.27
N GLY A 109 -19.65 -9.64 7.29
CA GLY A 109 -19.72 -9.14 8.66
C GLY A 109 -18.34 -8.78 9.22
N ALA A 110 -17.31 -9.59 8.94
CA ALA A 110 -15.94 -9.30 9.37
C ALA A 110 -15.38 -8.03 8.71
N PHE A 111 -15.57 -7.85 7.40
CA PHE A 111 -15.16 -6.62 6.72
C PHE A 111 -15.97 -5.41 7.18
N PHE A 112 -17.28 -5.57 7.41
CA PHE A 112 -18.13 -4.50 7.93
C PHE A 112 -17.65 -4.02 9.29
N LEU A 113 -17.44 -4.94 10.23
CA LEU A 113 -16.93 -4.61 11.56
C LEU A 113 -15.54 -3.97 11.49
N TYR A 114 -14.67 -4.46 10.60
CA TYR A 114 -13.37 -3.85 10.36
C TYR A 114 -13.51 -2.38 9.93
N TYR A 115 -14.28 -2.09 8.88
CA TYR A 115 -14.43 -0.72 8.39
C TYR A 115 -15.13 0.20 9.39
N VAL A 116 -16.13 -0.28 10.14
CA VAL A 116 -16.75 0.49 11.23
C VAL A 116 -15.73 0.80 12.33
N SER A 117 -14.90 -0.17 12.71
CA SER A 117 -13.86 0.04 13.74
C SER A 117 -12.82 1.07 13.32
N THR A 118 -12.56 1.19 12.03
CA THR A 118 -11.71 2.21 11.43
C THR A 118 -12.50 3.45 11.01
N GLY A 119 -13.69 3.73 11.56
CA GLY A 119 -14.43 4.98 11.27
C GLY A 119 -14.90 5.14 9.82
N GLY A 120 -15.09 4.05 9.08
CA GLY A 120 -15.48 4.07 7.67
C GLY A 120 -14.32 4.33 6.70
N TYR A 121 -13.07 4.40 7.18
CA TYR A 121 -11.90 4.53 6.35
C TYR A 121 -11.68 3.31 5.44
N SER A 122 -11.34 3.56 4.19
CA SER A 122 -10.86 2.53 3.27
C SER A 122 -9.47 2.03 3.74
N LEU A 123 -9.01 0.88 3.25
CA LEU A 123 -7.71 0.31 3.68
C LEU A 123 -6.51 1.25 3.42
N THR A 124 -6.67 2.25 2.54
CA THR A 124 -5.59 3.10 2.03
C THR A 124 -5.91 4.59 2.01
N GLY A 125 -7.02 5.06 2.60
CA GLY A 125 -7.40 6.47 2.42
C GLY A 125 -8.50 6.99 3.34
N GLN A 126 -8.52 8.32 3.47
CA GLN A 126 -9.46 9.08 4.30
C GLN A 126 -10.81 9.27 3.58
N ASN A 127 -11.85 8.51 3.95
CA ASN A 127 -13.20 8.64 3.42
C ASN A 127 -14.01 9.79 4.06
N VAL A 128 -13.36 10.68 4.82
CA VAL A 128 -14.03 11.78 5.52
C VAL A 128 -14.73 12.70 4.52
N ALA A 129 -14.09 13.04 3.40
CA ALA A 129 -14.69 13.86 2.35
C ALA A 129 -15.95 13.21 1.72
N PHE A 130 -15.97 11.88 1.54
CA PHE A 130 -17.16 11.16 1.04
C PHE A 130 -18.33 11.24 2.03
N LEU A 131 -18.01 11.05 3.30
CA LEU A 131 -19.00 11.00 4.37
C LEU A 131 -19.56 12.39 4.67
N MET A 132 -18.72 13.43 4.55
CA MET A 132 -19.14 14.84 4.62
C MET A 132 -20.02 15.23 3.42
N MET A 133 -19.68 14.78 2.21
CA MET A 133 -20.55 14.96 1.03
C MET A 133 -21.90 14.27 1.20
N LEU A 134 -21.95 13.03 1.72
CA LEU A 134 -23.21 12.33 2.00
C LEU A 134 -24.03 13.02 3.11
N ALA A 135 -23.37 13.76 4.01
CA ALA A 135 -24.03 14.59 5.02
C ALA A 135 -24.55 15.92 4.44
N GLY A 136 -24.29 16.22 3.16
CA GLY A 136 -24.67 17.47 2.50
C GLY A 136 -23.64 18.60 2.66
N ASP A 137 -22.51 18.33 3.32
CA ASP A 137 -21.42 19.28 3.53
C ASP A 137 -20.42 19.19 2.36
N GLY A 138 -20.55 20.10 1.39
CA GLY A 138 -19.65 20.27 0.25
C GLY A 138 -20.15 19.70 -1.08
N SER A 139 -19.72 20.29 -2.20
CA SER A 139 -19.99 19.81 -3.56
C SER A 139 -18.76 19.11 -4.13
N ILE A 140 -18.77 17.79 -4.19
CA ILE A 140 -17.71 17.02 -4.85
C ILE A 140 -18.10 16.81 -6.31
N SER A 141 -17.39 17.47 -7.23
CA SER A 141 -17.46 17.20 -8.66
C SER A 141 -16.05 16.99 -9.21
N VAL A 142 -15.82 15.84 -9.84
CA VAL A 142 -14.58 15.54 -10.57
C VAL A 142 -14.93 15.48 -12.04
N SER A 143 -14.34 16.36 -12.86
CA SER A 143 -14.45 16.24 -14.30
C SER A 143 -13.36 15.30 -14.86
N PRO A 144 -13.58 14.63 -16.01
CA PRO A 144 -12.54 13.84 -16.66
C PRO A 144 -11.28 14.64 -17.00
N SER A 145 -11.42 15.95 -17.26
CA SER A 145 -10.30 16.86 -17.47
C SER A 145 -9.46 17.05 -16.21
N ASP A 146 -10.08 17.13 -15.03
CA ASP A 146 -9.37 17.30 -13.76
C ASP A 146 -8.56 16.04 -13.45
N VAL A 147 -9.13 14.86 -13.69
CA VAL A 147 -8.42 13.58 -13.52
C VAL A 147 -7.23 13.50 -14.48
N ALA A 148 -7.43 13.82 -15.76
CA ALA A 148 -6.34 13.83 -16.73
C ALA A 148 -5.23 14.82 -16.32
N LEU A 149 -5.61 16.01 -15.83
CA LEU A 149 -4.66 17.01 -15.34
C LEU A 149 -3.88 16.47 -14.14
N LEU A 150 -4.55 15.86 -13.14
CA LEU A 150 -3.92 15.21 -11.98
C LEU A 150 -2.87 14.18 -12.37
N PHE A 151 -3.19 13.28 -13.31
CA PHE A 151 -2.25 12.26 -13.80
C PHE A 151 -1.13 12.82 -14.68
N SER A 152 -1.30 14.03 -15.20
CA SER A 152 -0.27 14.74 -15.97
C SER A 152 0.63 15.62 -15.12
N LEU A 153 0.23 15.99 -13.89
CA LEU A 153 1.02 16.82 -12.97
C LEU A 153 2.46 16.30 -12.80
N PRO A 154 2.71 14.98 -12.64
CA PRO A 154 4.06 14.48 -12.58
C PRO A 154 4.85 14.85 -13.84
N PHE A 155 4.24 14.81 -15.03
CA PHE A 155 4.91 15.02 -16.31
C PHE A 155 4.99 16.49 -16.76
N ALA A 156 4.42 17.43 -15.99
CA ALA A 156 4.31 18.84 -16.34
C ALA A 156 4.89 19.75 -15.24
N PRO A 157 6.23 19.79 -15.07
CA PRO A 157 6.88 20.70 -14.13
C PRO A 157 6.77 22.15 -14.67
N GLY A 158 5.77 22.90 -14.20
CA GLY A 158 5.52 24.28 -14.65
C GLY A 158 4.08 24.77 -14.50
N ILE A 159 3.20 23.96 -13.91
CA ILE A 159 1.81 24.37 -13.64
C ILE A 159 1.79 25.41 -12.52
N SER A 160 1.03 26.50 -12.73
CA SER A 160 0.93 27.61 -11.76
C SER A 160 0.23 27.16 -10.47
N ALA A 161 0.59 27.77 -9.34
CA ALA A 161 -0.05 27.48 -8.04
C ALA A 161 -1.58 27.62 -8.09
N ALA A 162 -2.10 28.64 -8.79
CA ALA A 162 -3.53 28.83 -9.00
C ALA A 162 -4.23 27.68 -9.74
N SER A 163 -3.51 27.00 -10.65
CA SER A 163 -4.05 25.83 -11.35
C SER A 163 -4.04 24.56 -10.48
N VAL A 164 -3.15 24.50 -9.48
CA VAL A 164 -3.15 23.43 -8.47
C VAL A 164 -4.26 23.68 -7.45
N GLN A 165 -4.52 24.93 -7.07
CA GLN A 165 -5.61 25.30 -6.17
C GLN A 165 -6.98 24.90 -6.71
N SER A 166 -7.24 25.15 -8.00
CA SER A 166 -8.51 24.77 -8.63
C SER A 166 -8.72 23.26 -8.68
N LEU A 167 -7.64 22.47 -8.57
CA LEU A 167 -7.69 21.01 -8.51
C LEU A 167 -7.92 20.47 -7.09
N ILE A 168 -7.77 21.25 -6.02
CA ILE A 168 -7.88 20.75 -4.63
C ILE A 168 -9.21 20.00 -4.39
N PRO A 169 -10.39 20.52 -4.77
CA PRO A 169 -11.65 19.77 -4.60
C PRO A 169 -11.66 18.46 -5.41
N ALA A 170 -11.05 18.46 -6.60
CA ALA A 170 -10.92 17.27 -7.43
C ALA A 170 -9.90 16.26 -6.86
N MET A 171 -8.85 16.73 -6.17
CA MET A 171 -7.85 15.91 -5.48
C MET A 171 -8.46 15.17 -4.29
N GLU A 172 -9.23 15.86 -3.45
CA GLU A 172 -9.94 15.26 -2.32
C GLU A 172 -10.96 14.21 -2.81
N ALA A 173 -11.67 14.53 -3.88
CA ALA A 173 -12.58 13.60 -4.52
C ALA A 173 -11.88 12.43 -5.22
N TYR A 174 -10.68 12.65 -5.77
CA TYR A 174 -9.85 11.61 -6.35
C TYR A 174 -9.34 10.64 -5.27
N GLN A 175 -8.90 11.14 -4.10
CA GLN A 175 -8.47 10.30 -2.97
C GLN A 175 -9.56 9.31 -2.53
N LEU A 176 -10.82 9.69 -2.63
CA LEU A 176 -11.97 8.84 -2.37
C LEU A 176 -12.10 7.69 -3.37
N TYR A 177 -12.01 7.99 -4.68
CA TYR A 177 -12.01 6.95 -5.71
C TYR A 177 -10.78 6.05 -5.62
N VAL A 178 -9.61 6.62 -5.29
CA VAL A 178 -8.38 5.87 -5.08
C VAL A 178 -8.48 4.97 -3.86
N GLY A 179 -8.98 5.44 -2.73
CA GLY A 179 -9.16 4.62 -1.52
C GLY A 179 -10.06 3.42 -1.79
N PHE A 180 -11.10 3.62 -2.58
CA PHE A 180 -11.99 2.56 -3.03
C PHE A 180 -11.29 1.55 -3.95
N VAL A 181 -10.66 2.00 -5.04
CA VAL A 181 -9.94 1.14 -5.99
C VAL A 181 -8.80 0.39 -5.30
N SER A 182 -8.04 1.09 -4.47
CA SER A 182 -6.91 0.54 -3.73
C SER A 182 -7.31 -0.54 -2.73
N THR A 183 -8.47 -0.38 -2.07
CA THR A 183 -9.05 -1.44 -1.24
C THR A 183 -9.28 -2.72 -2.04
N ILE A 184 -9.81 -2.61 -3.26
CA ILE A 184 -10.01 -3.76 -4.15
C ILE A 184 -8.66 -4.38 -4.54
N LEU A 185 -7.67 -3.56 -4.90
CA LEU A 185 -6.35 -4.02 -5.29
C LEU A 185 -5.64 -4.75 -4.14
N ILE A 186 -5.66 -4.21 -2.91
CA ILE A 186 -5.06 -4.85 -1.73
C ILE A 186 -5.73 -6.18 -1.41
N VAL A 187 -7.07 -6.22 -1.37
CA VAL A 187 -7.80 -7.47 -1.10
C VAL A 187 -7.48 -8.51 -2.17
N THR A 188 -7.33 -8.10 -3.43
CA THR A 188 -6.94 -8.98 -4.54
C THR A 188 -5.49 -9.46 -4.39
N ALA A 189 -4.55 -8.58 -4.05
CA ALA A 189 -3.15 -8.90 -3.82
C ALA A 189 -2.99 -9.88 -2.65
N ALA A 190 -3.63 -9.62 -1.52
CA ALA A 190 -3.64 -10.51 -0.36
C ALA A 190 -4.16 -11.91 -0.71
N ARG A 191 -5.20 -12.00 -1.55
CA ARG A 191 -5.71 -13.29 -2.05
C ARG A 191 -4.71 -14.00 -2.95
N LEU A 192 -4.04 -13.30 -3.85
CA LEU A 192 -2.99 -13.89 -4.69
C LEU A 192 -1.84 -14.40 -3.84
N VAL A 193 -1.41 -13.66 -2.83
CA VAL A 193 -0.39 -14.08 -1.85
C VAL A 193 -0.84 -15.35 -1.12
N LEU A 194 -2.06 -15.40 -0.58
CA LEU A 194 -2.61 -16.61 0.05
C LEU A 194 -2.64 -17.80 -0.93
N THR A 195 -2.94 -17.55 -2.20
CA THR A 195 -2.92 -18.59 -3.24
C THR A 195 -1.51 -19.08 -3.52
N ILE A 196 -0.51 -18.18 -3.57
CA ILE A 196 0.90 -18.54 -3.72
C ILE A 196 1.36 -19.41 -2.55
N ILE A 197 1.06 -19.01 -1.31
CA ILE A 197 1.40 -19.78 -0.12
C ILE A 197 0.73 -21.16 -0.19
N THR A 198 -0.55 -21.21 -0.55
CA THR A 198 -1.29 -22.47 -0.72
C THR A 198 -0.63 -23.37 -1.76
N ASP A 199 -0.25 -22.83 -2.93
CA ASP A 199 0.40 -23.58 -4.01
C ASP A 199 1.80 -24.07 -3.62
N LEU A 200 2.56 -23.29 -2.84
CA LEU A 200 3.87 -23.68 -2.31
C LEU A 200 3.79 -24.86 -1.34
N MET A 201 2.66 -24.99 -0.62
CA MET A 201 2.39 -26.06 0.32
C MET A 201 1.84 -27.34 -0.34
N MET A 202 1.44 -27.29 -1.62
CA MET A 202 0.99 -28.48 -2.34
C MET A 202 2.15 -29.40 -2.74
N GLN A 203 1.91 -30.72 -2.71
CA GLN A 203 2.91 -31.73 -3.12
C GLN A 203 3.36 -31.60 -4.59
N LYS A 204 2.49 -31.10 -5.47
CA LYS A 204 2.81 -30.79 -6.87
C LYS A 204 2.96 -29.27 -7.03
N LYS A 205 4.19 -28.78 -6.98
CA LYS A 205 4.51 -27.36 -7.15
C LYS A 205 4.43 -26.95 -8.62
N ASP A 206 3.54 -26.02 -8.93
CA ASP A 206 3.48 -25.39 -10.25
C ASP A 206 4.24 -24.06 -10.24
N SER A 207 5.56 -24.15 -10.42
CA SER A 207 6.46 -23.00 -10.35
C SER A 207 6.08 -21.88 -11.32
N PHE A 208 5.58 -22.20 -12.52
CA PHE A 208 5.15 -21.17 -13.49
C PHE A 208 3.91 -20.41 -13.00
N SER A 209 2.95 -21.11 -12.39
CA SER A 209 1.79 -20.43 -11.79
C SER A 209 2.19 -19.56 -10.60
N ILE A 210 3.16 -19.99 -9.81
CA ILE A 210 3.63 -19.24 -8.63
C ILE A 210 4.34 -17.95 -9.06
N VAL A 211 5.25 -18.03 -10.03
CA VAL A 211 5.97 -16.85 -10.55
C VAL A 211 5.00 -15.87 -11.22
N ALA A 212 4.05 -16.35 -12.03
CA ALA A 212 3.05 -15.48 -12.66
C ALA A 212 2.18 -14.74 -11.62
N LYS A 213 1.74 -15.44 -10.57
CA LYS A 213 0.99 -14.81 -9.46
C LYS A 213 1.85 -13.82 -8.68
N GLY A 214 3.12 -14.13 -8.44
CA GLY A 214 4.07 -13.21 -7.79
C GLY A 214 4.24 -11.90 -8.57
N LEU A 215 4.39 -12.00 -9.90
CA LEU A 215 4.44 -10.83 -10.78
C LEU A 215 3.12 -10.05 -10.80
N LEU A 216 1.96 -10.72 -10.73
CA LEU A 216 0.67 -10.02 -10.57
C LEU A 216 0.57 -9.29 -9.23
N VAL A 217 1.07 -9.87 -8.14
CA VAL A 217 1.12 -9.17 -6.83
C VAL A 217 2.00 -7.93 -6.92
N LEU A 218 3.16 -8.02 -7.57
CA LEU A 218 4.02 -6.86 -7.83
C LEU A 218 3.30 -5.82 -8.69
N ALA A 219 2.59 -6.22 -9.75
CA ALA A 219 1.82 -5.32 -10.60
C ALA A 219 0.72 -4.58 -9.80
N LEU A 220 0.01 -5.28 -8.91
CA LEU A 220 -1.00 -4.67 -8.04
C LEU A 220 -0.37 -3.69 -7.04
N GLY A 221 0.77 -4.04 -6.45
CA GLY A 221 1.52 -3.15 -5.56
C GLY A 221 1.99 -1.88 -6.28
N VAL A 222 2.61 -2.01 -7.45
CA VAL A 222 3.03 -0.86 -8.26
C VAL A 222 1.83 -0.02 -8.71
N SER A 223 0.68 -0.65 -9.01
CA SER A 223 -0.54 0.08 -9.34
C SER A 223 -1.06 0.92 -8.16
N LEU A 224 -0.90 0.45 -6.93
CA LEU A 224 -1.24 1.24 -5.73
C LEU A 224 -0.35 2.49 -5.64
N GLU A 225 0.96 2.34 -5.80
CA GLU A 225 1.93 3.45 -5.80
C GLU A 225 1.67 4.47 -6.92
N ILE A 226 1.22 4.01 -8.09
CA ILE A 226 0.82 4.88 -9.20
C ILE A 226 -0.47 5.63 -8.88
N LEU A 227 -1.46 4.96 -8.27
CA LEU A 227 -2.74 5.57 -7.92
C LEU A 227 -2.62 6.57 -6.76
N ASP A 228 -1.63 6.38 -5.88
CA ASP A 228 -1.27 7.30 -4.79
C ASP A 228 -0.56 8.57 -5.29
N VAL A 229 -0.87 9.01 -6.53
CA VAL A 229 -0.36 10.21 -7.23
C VAL A 229 -0.03 11.31 -6.21
N PRO A 230 1.17 11.92 -6.30
CA PRO A 230 1.69 12.78 -5.25
C PRO A 230 0.80 14.01 -5.12
N THR A 231 -0.09 14.00 -4.14
CA THR A 231 -0.91 15.13 -3.74
C THR A 231 -0.11 16.36 -3.23
N TRP A 232 1.22 16.41 -3.38
CA TRP A 232 2.05 17.37 -2.66
C TRP A 232 3.47 17.65 -3.16
N THR A 233 4.19 16.71 -3.78
CA THR A 233 5.59 16.97 -4.18
C THR A 233 5.78 16.89 -5.69
N VAL A 234 5.55 17.99 -6.42
CA VAL A 234 5.97 18.09 -7.83
C VAL A 234 7.42 18.58 -7.85
N ASN A 235 8.38 17.66 -7.73
CA ASN A 235 9.79 17.97 -7.94
C ASN A 235 10.30 17.34 -9.26
N ALA A 236 11.46 17.79 -9.73
CA ALA A 236 12.08 17.26 -10.95
C ALA A 236 12.35 15.74 -10.92
N GLY A 237 12.34 15.11 -9.75
CA GLY A 237 12.51 13.66 -9.59
C GLY A 237 11.21 12.85 -9.66
N THR A 238 10.07 13.50 -9.56
CA THR A 238 8.76 12.86 -9.39
C THR A 238 8.30 12.20 -10.68
N TRP A 239 8.45 12.89 -11.81
CA TRP A 239 8.09 12.37 -13.14
C TRP A 239 8.88 11.11 -13.52
N MET A 240 10.17 11.07 -13.15
CA MET A 240 11.05 9.92 -13.39
C MET A 240 10.67 8.71 -12.55
N SER A 241 10.38 8.94 -11.27
CA SER A 241 9.91 7.88 -10.37
C SER A 241 8.57 7.32 -10.86
N TYR A 242 7.70 8.19 -11.35
CA TYR A 242 6.41 7.79 -11.91
C TYR A 242 6.54 7.02 -13.23
N LEU A 243 7.38 7.47 -14.16
CA LEU A 243 7.70 6.74 -15.39
C LEU A 243 8.33 5.38 -15.09
N ALA A 244 9.17 5.31 -14.05
CA ALA A 244 9.76 4.07 -13.58
C ALA A 244 8.71 3.06 -13.09
N LEU A 245 7.73 3.53 -12.32
CA LEU A 245 6.62 2.72 -11.85
C LEU A 245 5.75 2.22 -13.03
N ILE A 246 5.45 3.06 -14.03
CA ILE A 246 4.68 2.66 -15.22
C ILE A 246 5.40 1.55 -16.00
N ILE A 247 6.70 1.69 -16.20
CA ILE A 247 7.51 0.67 -16.87
C ILE A 247 7.53 -0.63 -16.05
N ALA A 248 7.70 -0.55 -14.73
CA ALA A 248 7.66 -1.70 -13.83
C ALA A 248 6.29 -2.40 -13.85
N LEU A 249 5.20 -1.64 -13.93
CA LEU A 249 3.84 -2.16 -14.10
C LEU A 249 3.70 -2.92 -15.42
N GLY A 250 4.13 -2.32 -16.53
CA GLY A 250 4.11 -2.98 -17.84
C GLY A 250 4.92 -4.27 -17.86
N ALA A 251 6.12 -4.26 -17.27
CA ALA A 251 7.00 -5.42 -17.20
C ALA A 251 6.43 -6.55 -16.34
N SER A 252 5.84 -6.23 -15.19
CA SER A 252 5.23 -7.21 -14.29
C SER A 252 3.99 -7.85 -14.91
N LEU A 253 3.11 -7.06 -15.54
CA LEU A 253 1.94 -7.58 -16.27
C LEU A 253 2.33 -8.44 -17.47
N PHE A 254 3.27 -7.98 -18.30
CA PHE A 254 3.76 -8.74 -19.44
C PHE A 254 4.45 -10.03 -19.01
N GLY A 255 5.30 -9.96 -17.98
CA GLY A 255 5.96 -11.12 -17.40
C GLY A 255 4.95 -12.14 -16.88
N ALA A 256 3.94 -11.70 -16.12
CA ALA A 256 2.87 -12.57 -15.63
C ALA A 256 2.13 -13.28 -16.77
N PHE A 257 1.77 -12.54 -17.82
CA PHE A 257 1.13 -13.09 -19.02
C PHE A 257 2.03 -14.10 -19.74
N ALA A 258 3.29 -13.76 -19.97
CA ALA A 258 4.26 -14.62 -20.64
C ALA A 258 4.45 -15.94 -19.86
N PHE A 259 4.59 -15.89 -18.54
CA PHE A 259 4.69 -17.09 -17.71
C PHE A 259 3.43 -17.94 -17.74
N MET A 260 2.24 -17.32 -17.84
CA MET A 260 0.99 -18.05 -18.01
C MET A 260 0.90 -18.74 -19.39
N VAL A 261 1.34 -18.08 -20.46
CA VAL A 261 1.42 -18.69 -21.81
C VAL A 261 2.42 -19.85 -21.84
N ILE A 262 3.59 -19.69 -21.21
CA ILE A 262 4.59 -20.76 -21.07
C ILE A 262 4.02 -21.94 -20.29
N ARG A 263 3.26 -21.69 -19.22
CA ARG A 263 2.59 -22.75 -18.45
C ARG A 263 1.64 -23.57 -19.31
N ILE A 264 0.81 -22.91 -20.12
CA ILE A 264 -0.13 -23.60 -21.03
C ILE A 264 0.62 -24.47 -22.02
N ARG A 265 1.68 -23.94 -22.65
CA ARG A 265 2.49 -24.68 -23.64
C ARG A 265 3.33 -25.80 -23.03
N SER A 266 3.80 -25.64 -21.79
CA SER A 266 4.62 -26.64 -21.09
C SER A 266 3.81 -27.82 -20.54
N GLY A 267 2.48 -27.68 -20.38
CA GLY A 267 1.59 -28.79 -20.03
C GLY A 267 1.71 -29.97 -21.02
N ASP A 268 1.67 -29.67 -22.31
CA ASP A 268 1.84 -30.67 -23.39
C ASP A 268 3.25 -31.25 -23.45
N ALA A 269 4.28 -30.46 -23.10
CA ALA A 269 5.66 -30.93 -23.04
C ALA A 269 5.87 -31.91 -21.88
N ARG A 270 5.32 -31.61 -20.69
CA ARG A 270 5.41 -32.49 -19.52
C ARG A 270 4.65 -33.80 -19.70
N HIS A 271 3.48 -33.78 -20.35
CA HIS A 271 2.76 -35.00 -20.70
C HIS A 271 3.56 -35.89 -21.66
N ARG A 272 4.19 -35.30 -22.68
CA ARG A 272 5.08 -36.03 -23.60
C ARG A 272 6.31 -36.60 -22.90
N LEU A 273 6.95 -35.82 -22.02
CA LEU A 273 8.08 -36.28 -21.19
C LEU A 273 7.68 -37.43 -20.27
N ALA A 274 6.52 -37.36 -19.62
CA ALA A 274 6.01 -38.42 -18.76
C ALA A 274 5.72 -39.71 -19.54
N ALA A 275 5.11 -39.59 -20.73
CA ALA A 275 4.88 -40.73 -21.62
C ALA A 275 6.19 -41.38 -22.08
N LYS A 276 7.21 -40.58 -22.43
CA LYS A 276 8.53 -41.07 -22.83
C LYS A 276 9.30 -41.74 -21.69
N ILE A 277 9.16 -41.23 -20.46
CA ILE A 277 9.73 -41.88 -19.27
C ILE A 277 9.05 -43.24 -19.04
N ALA A 278 7.71 -43.30 -19.15
CA ALA A 278 6.97 -44.55 -18.98
C ALA A 278 7.34 -45.59 -20.05
N SER A 279 7.55 -45.17 -21.31
CA SER A 279 8.01 -46.09 -22.37
C SER A 279 9.40 -46.63 -22.06
N PHE A 280 10.37 -45.80 -21.66
CA PHE A 280 11.72 -46.26 -21.32
C PHE A 280 11.77 -47.13 -20.05
N GLU A 281 10.89 -46.91 -19.07
CA GLU A 281 10.75 -47.81 -17.92
C GLU A 281 10.23 -49.18 -18.34
N THR A 282 9.31 -49.22 -19.31
CA THR A 282 8.79 -50.46 -19.91
C THR A 282 9.88 -51.19 -20.71
N ASP A 283 10.66 -50.45 -21.51
CA ASP A 283 11.76 -51.00 -22.30
C ASP A 283 12.87 -51.56 -21.41
N LEU A 284 13.19 -50.90 -20.29
CA LEU A 284 14.13 -51.43 -19.30
C LEU A 284 13.64 -52.73 -18.66
N ALA A 285 12.35 -52.82 -18.32
CA ALA A 285 11.76 -54.04 -17.78
C ALA A 285 11.78 -55.17 -18.82
N ARG A 286 11.53 -54.85 -20.10
CA ARG A 286 11.64 -55.80 -21.21
C ARG A 286 13.06 -56.32 -21.39
N LEU A 287 14.07 -55.44 -21.40
CA LEU A 287 15.48 -55.84 -21.52
C LEU A 287 15.95 -56.70 -20.33
N GLN A 288 15.44 -56.45 -19.13
CA GLN A 288 15.68 -57.33 -17.99
C GLN A 288 15.07 -58.73 -18.19
N GLY A 289 13.88 -58.81 -18.79
CA GLY A 289 13.26 -60.08 -19.18
C GLY A 289 14.04 -60.83 -20.25
N GLU A 290 14.50 -60.14 -21.30
CA GLU A 290 15.31 -60.73 -22.39
C GLU A 290 16.68 -61.22 -21.90
N LEU A 291 17.31 -60.51 -20.95
CA LEU A 291 18.55 -60.99 -20.30
C LEU A 291 18.32 -62.28 -19.49
N LEU A 292 17.18 -62.40 -18.80
CA LEU A 292 16.82 -63.60 -18.05
C LEU A 292 16.52 -64.78 -18.98
N SER A 293 15.83 -64.55 -20.10
CA SER A 293 15.53 -65.60 -21.07
C SER A 293 16.79 -66.12 -21.77
N ILE A 294 17.71 -65.24 -22.18
CA ILE A 294 18.98 -65.65 -22.80
C ILE A 294 19.86 -66.42 -21.83
N ARG A 295 19.83 -66.07 -20.54
CA ARG A 295 20.49 -66.85 -19.50
C ARG A 295 19.91 -68.26 -19.40
N GLN A 296 18.59 -68.40 -19.42
CA GLN A 296 17.92 -69.71 -19.40
C GLN A 296 18.22 -70.53 -20.66
N GLU A 297 18.25 -69.92 -21.84
CA GLU A 297 18.63 -70.58 -23.11
C GLU A 297 20.07 -71.10 -23.09
N TYR A 298 20.99 -70.36 -22.46
CA TYR A 298 22.37 -70.78 -22.27
C TYR A 298 22.49 -71.92 -21.25
N GLU A 299 21.81 -71.81 -20.10
CA GLU A 299 21.77 -72.85 -19.07
C GLU A 299 21.11 -74.16 -19.60
N ALA A 300 20.19 -74.06 -20.55
CA ALA A 300 19.57 -75.18 -21.25
C ALA A 300 20.42 -75.76 -22.41
N GLY A 301 21.56 -75.15 -22.73
CA GLY A 301 22.47 -75.60 -23.78
C GLY A 301 22.02 -75.30 -25.22
N ALA A 302 21.04 -74.42 -25.41
CA ALA A 302 20.49 -74.09 -26.73
C ALA A 302 21.35 -73.12 -27.56
N ILE A 303 22.31 -72.43 -26.92
CA ILE A 303 23.17 -71.42 -27.53
C ILE A 303 24.62 -71.60 -27.10
N THR A 304 25.56 -71.29 -28.01
CA THR A 304 27.00 -71.38 -27.77
C THR A 304 27.50 -70.21 -26.91
N ALA A 305 28.64 -70.42 -26.24
CA ALA A 305 29.20 -69.43 -25.30
C ALA A 305 29.56 -68.08 -25.97
N ASP A 306 29.99 -68.11 -27.24
CA ASP A 306 30.30 -66.90 -27.99
C ASP A 306 29.04 -66.11 -28.38
N ASP A 307 27.97 -66.80 -28.78
CA ASP A 307 26.68 -66.16 -29.08
C ASP A 307 26.03 -65.58 -27.81
N TYR A 308 26.15 -66.27 -26.68
CA TYR A 308 25.70 -65.76 -25.38
C TYR A 308 26.43 -64.46 -25.03
N ARG A 309 27.78 -64.44 -25.11
CA ARG A 309 28.58 -63.23 -24.82
C ARG A 309 28.22 -62.07 -25.73
N LYS A 310 28.03 -62.33 -27.03
CA LYS A 310 27.69 -61.30 -28.01
C LYS A 310 26.30 -60.69 -27.75
N ARG A 311 25.28 -61.52 -27.51
CA ARG A 311 23.91 -61.04 -27.24
C ARG A 311 23.79 -60.33 -25.90
N VAL A 312 24.43 -60.85 -24.85
CA VAL A 312 24.46 -60.19 -23.53
C VAL A 312 25.21 -58.86 -23.61
N GLY A 313 26.30 -58.78 -24.38
CA GLY A 313 27.03 -57.53 -24.61
C GLY A 313 26.15 -56.44 -25.24
N LEU A 314 25.42 -56.76 -26.30
CA LEU A 314 24.50 -55.83 -26.97
C LEU A 314 23.36 -55.37 -26.04
N LEU A 315 22.74 -56.30 -25.30
CA LEU A 315 21.66 -55.96 -24.37
C LEU A 315 22.13 -55.16 -23.15
N MET A 316 23.36 -55.40 -22.69
CA MET A 316 24.00 -54.58 -21.65
C MET A 316 24.25 -53.16 -22.15
N GLU A 317 24.75 -53.00 -23.38
CA GLU A 317 24.98 -51.70 -24.01
C GLU A 317 23.67 -50.90 -24.14
N ASP A 318 22.63 -51.52 -24.69
CA ASP A 318 21.29 -50.94 -24.83
C ASP A 318 20.68 -50.56 -23.48
N ARG A 319 20.84 -51.42 -22.46
CA ARG A 319 20.41 -51.13 -21.09
C ARG A 319 21.11 -49.90 -20.53
N THR A 320 22.43 -49.76 -20.72
CA THR A 320 23.17 -48.56 -20.29
C THR A 320 22.67 -47.31 -20.99
N ASN A 321 22.49 -47.36 -22.30
CA ASN A 321 22.00 -46.24 -23.11
C ASN A 321 20.61 -45.79 -22.66
N ILE A 322 19.68 -46.73 -22.49
CA ILE A 322 18.32 -46.42 -22.02
C ILE A 322 18.35 -45.90 -20.57
N SER A 323 19.19 -46.47 -19.69
CA SER A 323 19.29 -45.98 -18.31
C SER A 323 19.84 -44.55 -18.22
N ASN A 324 20.80 -44.20 -19.08
CA ASN A 324 21.39 -42.87 -19.15
C ASN A 324 20.36 -41.85 -19.69
N GLU A 325 19.63 -42.21 -20.75
CA GLU A 325 18.58 -41.35 -21.31
C GLU A 325 17.39 -41.22 -20.34
N LEU A 326 17.03 -42.29 -19.62
CA LEU A 326 16.04 -42.25 -18.54
C LEU A 326 16.49 -41.31 -17.41
N ARG A 327 17.75 -41.40 -16.98
CA ARG A 327 18.30 -40.52 -15.95
C ARG A 327 18.27 -39.06 -16.40
N ARG A 328 18.63 -38.79 -17.66
CA ARG A 328 18.54 -37.46 -18.29
C ARG A 328 17.11 -36.94 -18.30
N LEU A 329 16.14 -37.73 -18.75
CA LEU A 329 14.73 -37.34 -18.82
C LEU A 329 14.09 -37.18 -17.42
N LYS A 330 14.49 -38.00 -16.44
CA LYS A 330 14.10 -37.83 -15.03
C LYS A 330 14.67 -36.54 -14.45
N LEU A 331 15.92 -36.19 -14.76
CA LEU A 331 16.52 -34.91 -14.39
C LEU A 331 15.80 -33.73 -15.07
N GLU A 332 15.51 -33.83 -16.36
CA GLU A 332 14.76 -32.81 -17.12
C GLU A 332 13.33 -32.62 -16.57
N ARG A 333 12.71 -33.70 -16.07
CA ARG A 333 11.42 -33.65 -15.37
C ARG A 333 11.51 -33.02 -13.97
N MET A 334 12.64 -33.19 -13.28
CA MET A 334 12.87 -32.59 -11.95
C MET A 334 13.18 -31.10 -12.03
N LEU A 335 13.74 -30.62 -13.14
CA LEU A 335 13.94 -29.21 -13.38
C LEU A 335 12.59 -28.55 -13.69
N PRO A 336 12.12 -27.58 -12.88
CA PRO A 336 10.78 -27.02 -13.01
C PRO A 336 10.55 -26.24 -14.33
N ILE A 337 11.61 -26.00 -15.11
CA ILE A 337 11.66 -25.06 -16.24
C ILE A 337 11.91 -25.81 -17.57
N GLY A 338 11.05 -26.76 -17.90
CA GLY A 338 11.13 -27.53 -19.16
C GLY A 338 10.52 -26.79 -20.37
N GLY A 339 10.94 -25.55 -20.63
CA GLY A 339 10.56 -24.76 -21.81
C GLY A 339 11.77 -24.46 -22.71
N SER A 340 11.55 -23.92 -23.92
CA SER A 340 12.67 -23.59 -24.81
C SER A 340 13.62 -22.58 -24.13
N PRO A 341 14.93 -22.90 -23.97
CA PRO A 341 15.89 -22.03 -23.29
C PRO A 341 15.95 -20.63 -23.91
N ARG A 342 15.72 -20.53 -25.23
CA ARG A 342 15.71 -19.26 -25.98
C ARG A 342 14.59 -18.31 -25.56
N ASN A 343 13.36 -18.80 -25.35
CA ASN A 343 12.25 -17.93 -24.98
C ASN A 343 12.38 -17.44 -23.53
N PHE A 344 12.93 -18.29 -22.66
CA PHE A 344 13.20 -17.92 -21.27
C PHE A 344 14.39 -16.96 -21.16
N ALA A 345 15.45 -17.17 -21.95
CA ALA A 345 16.58 -16.24 -22.03
C ALA A 345 16.12 -14.87 -22.55
N LEU A 346 15.28 -14.83 -23.60
CA LEU A 346 14.72 -13.58 -24.11
C LEU A 346 13.85 -12.85 -23.07
N LEU A 347 12.98 -13.58 -22.37
CA LEU A 347 12.15 -12.99 -21.31
C LEU A 347 13.01 -12.46 -20.14
N SER A 348 14.02 -13.23 -19.74
CA SER A 348 14.91 -12.84 -18.64
C SER A 348 15.78 -11.65 -19.03
N VAL A 349 16.33 -11.64 -20.25
CA VAL A 349 17.07 -10.49 -20.79
C VAL A 349 16.18 -9.27 -20.88
N PHE A 350 14.93 -9.41 -21.36
CA PHE A 350 13.98 -8.29 -21.41
C PHE A 350 13.67 -7.72 -20.02
N LEU A 351 13.42 -8.58 -19.03
CA LEU A 351 13.18 -8.15 -17.64
C LEU A 351 14.43 -7.51 -17.01
N ILE A 352 15.61 -8.07 -17.24
CA ILE A 352 16.89 -7.51 -16.75
C ILE A 352 17.15 -6.15 -17.39
N VAL A 353 16.96 -6.03 -18.71
CA VAL A 353 17.13 -4.76 -19.43
C VAL A 353 16.18 -3.70 -18.86
N ILE A 354 14.93 -4.04 -18.58
CA ILE A 354 13.99 -3.08 -17.97
C ILE A 354 14.42 -2.70 -16.55
N VAL A 355 14.75 -3.69 -15.70
CA VAL A 355 15.15 -3.45 -14.30
C VAL A 355 16.46 -2.66 -14.21
N VAL A 356 17.38 -2.82 -15.17
CA VAL A 356 18.67 -2.11 -15.22
C VAL A 356 18.53 -0.72 -15.86
N MET A 357 17.70 -0.58 -16.89
CA MET A 357 17.47 0.72 -17.54
C MET A 357 16.80 1.72 -16.58
N LEU A 358 16.01 1.25 -15.62
CA LEU A 358 15.32 2.09 -14.65
C LEU A 358 16.28 2.91 -13.75
N PRO A 359 17.22 2.30 -12.98
CA PRO A 359 18.23 3.03 -12.23
C PRO A 359 19.17 3.85 -13.10
N VAL A 360 19.53 3.37 -14.29
CA VAL A 360 20.45 4.08 -15.19
C VAL A 360 19.81 5.37 -15.71
N THR A 361 18.53 5.33 -16.10
CA THR A 361 17.81 6.52 -16.54
C THR A 361 17.63 7.49 -15.37
N GLN A 362 17.32 6.99 -14.17
CA GLN A 362 17.25 7.83 -12.96
C GLN A 362 18.59 8.50 -12.65
N ALA A 363 19.70 7.74 -12.60
CA ALA A 363 21.02 8.27 -12.24
C ALA A 363 21.54 9.32 -13.25
N LEU A 364 21.39 9.06 -14.55
CA LEU A 364 21.88 9.98 -15.59
C LEU A 364 21.03 11.25 -15.71
N TYR A 365 19.71 11.16 -15.51
CA TYR A 365 18.83 12.31 -15.68
C TYR A 365 18.71 13.19 -14.41
N TYR A 366 18.74 12.59 -13.20
CA TYR A 366 18.82 13.36 -11.94
C TYR A 366 20.08 14.22 -11.89
N GLY A 367 21.21 13.68 -12.36
CA GLY A 367 22.47 14.43 -12.41
C GLY A 367 22.41 15.66 -13.33
N ILE A 368 21.59 15.61 -14.38
CA ILE A 368 21.44 16.70 -15.35
C ILE A 368 20.47 17.77 -14.85
N GLN A 369 19.37 17.41 -14.19
CA GLN A 369 18.38 18.37 -13.68
C GLN A 369 18.77 19.00 -12.33
N MET A 370 19.57 18.33 -11.50
CA MET A 370 20.12 18.91 -10.27
C MET A 370 21.41 19.72 -10.51
N GLN A 371 21.94 19.73 -11.74
CA GLN A 371 22.98 20.68 -12.14
C GLN A 371 22.34 22.03 -12.46
N GLY A 372 22.30 22.88 -11.44
CA GLY A 372 21.70 24.21 -11.46
C GLY A 372 20.97 24.45 -10.15
N ASP A 373 21.14 25.63 -9.56
CA ASP A 373 20.73 26.01 -8.19
C ASP A 373 19.21 25.98 -7.91
N HIS A 374 18.41 25.34 -8.78
CA HIS A 374 16.94 25.36 -8.77
C HIS A 374 16.29 24.41 -7.76
N TYR A 375 17.07 23.65 -6.97
CA TYR A 375 16.51 22.79 -5.93
C TYR A 375 15.74 23.60 -4.86
N ILE A 376 16.24 24.78 -4.52
CA ILE A 376 15.57 25.69 -3.58
C ILE A 376 14.25 26.18 -4.18
N ASP A 377 14.26 26.59 -5.44
CA ASP A 377 13.06 27.06 -6.15
C ASP A 377 12.00 25.97 -6.27
N TRP A 378 12.40 24.75 -6.63
CA TRP A 378 11.46 23.66 -6.92
C TRP A 378 10.97 22.92 -5.70
N LYS A 379 11.80 22.78 -4.66
CA LYS A 379 11.40 22.08 -3.45
C LYS A 379 10.87 23.05 -2.42
N PHE A 380 11.67 24.02 -1.99
CA PHE A 380 11.29 24.86 -0.86
C PHE A 380 10.27 25.93 -1.23
N ASN A 381 10.49 26.70 -2.29
CA ASN A 381 9.61 27.82 -2.61
C ASN A 381 8.22 27.35 -3.06
N LEU A 382 8.16 26.32 -3.91
CA LEU A 382 6.91 25.74 -4.40
C LEU A 382 6.11 25.00 -3.29
N GLU A 383 6.77 24.21 -2.45
CA GLU A 383 6.10 23.50 -1.34
C GLU A 383 5.60 24.50 -0.29
N THR A 384 6.40 25.51 0.07
CA THR A 384 6.01 26.55 1.02
C THR A 384 4.84 27.38 0.49
N ALA A 385 4.87 27.79 -0.79
CA ALA A 385 3.78 28.55 -1.40
C ALA A 385 2.47 27.73 -1.42
N LYS A 386 2.55 26.42 -1.68
CA LYS A 386 1.40 25.52 -1.62
C LYS A 386 0.80 25.44 -0.22
N GLU A 387 1.63 25.24 0.81
CA GLU A 387 1.15 25.11 2.20
C GLU A 387 0.54 26.42 2.72
N ILE A 388 1.13 27.57 2.38
CA ILE A 388 0.55 28.89 2.70
C ILE A 388 -0.85 28.99 2.10
N GLU A 389 -1.00 28.62 0.83
CA GLU A 389 -2.28 28.73 0.14
C GLU A 389 -3.35 27.80 0.69
N ILE A 390 -3.01 26.54 0.98
CA ILE A 390 -3.93 25.58 1.61
C ILE A 390 -4.38 26.10 2.98
N THR A 391 -3.45 26.68 3.74
CA THR A 391 -3.74 27.28 5.05
C THR A 391 -4.67 28.48 4.90
N ASN A 392 -4.42 29.36 3.92
CA ASN A 392 -5.29 30.51 3.64
C ASN A 392 -6.70 30.07 3.26
N TRP A 393 -6.82 29.03 2.43
CA TRP A 393 -8.09 28.47 2.05
C TRP A 393 -8.84 27.85 3.23
N ALA A 394 -8.16 27.03 4.03
CA ALA A 394 -8.75 26.41 5.21
C ALA A 394 -9.16 27.42 6.29
N ALA A 395 -8.39 28.51 6.42
CA ALA A 395 -8.70 29.62 7.32
C ALA A 395 -9.80 30.55 6.79
N GLY A 396 -10.15 30.45 5.51
CA GLY A 396 -11.17 31.29 4.85
C GLY A 396 -10.71 32.71 4.58
N ILE A 397 -9.41 32.93 4.37
CA ILE A 397 -8.80 34.26 4.21
C ILE A 397 -8.39 34.58 2.77
N ASN A 398 -8.93 33.84 1.80
CA ASN A 398 -8.63 33.98 0.36
C ASN A 398 -8.99 35.36 -0.22
N ASP A 399 -9.91 36.07 0.44
CA ASP A 399 -10.33 37.41 0.02
C ASP A 399 -9.37 38.51 0.54
N MET A 400 -8.36 38.15 1.34
CA MET A 400 -7.35 39.09 1.82
C MET A 400 -6.22 39.27 0.80
N GLU A 401 -6.03 40.50 0.35
CA GLU A 401 -4.96 40.85 -0.59
C GLU A 401 -3.67 41.21 0.17
N ILE A 402 -2.60 40.43 -0.04
CA ILE A 402 -1.28 40.78 0.50
C ILE A 402 -0.65 41.84 -0.40
N LYS A 403 -0.52 43.07 0.11
CA LYS A 403 0.16 44.18 -0.57
C LYS A 403 1.48 44.49 0.09
N THR A 404 2.48 44.86 -0.71
CA THR A 404 3.71 45.42 -0.15
C THR A 404 3.44 46.81 0.40
N LEU A 405 4.29 47.27 1.33
CA LEU A 405 4.17 48.63 1.87
C LEU A 405 4.33 49.69 0.77
N ASP A 406 5.15 49.40 -0.23
CA ASP A 406 5.35 50.26 -1.40
C ASP A 406 4.06 50.35 -2.24
N ASP A 407 3.36 49.23 -2.48
CA ASP A 407 2.08 49.22 -3.20
C ASP A 407 0.97 49.98 -2.46
N LEU A 408 1.05 50.03 -1.13
CA LEU A 408 0.11 50.78 -0.27
C LEU A 408 0.40 52.29 -0.24
N THR A 409 1.63 52.72 -0.53
CA THR A 409 2.08 54.11 -0.37
C THR A 409 2.32 54.84 -1.70
N LEU A 410 2.71 54.14 -2.77
CA LEU A 410 3.09 54.76 -4.05
C LEU A 410 1.93 55.38 -4.83
N ASN A 411 0.69 54.93 -4.61
CA ASN A 411 -0.52 55.48 -5.24
C ASN A 411 -1.46 56.19 -4.25
N ALA A 412 -0.99 56.44 -3.04
CA ALA A 412 -1.82 57.03 -1.99
C ALA A 412 -1.98 58.55 -2.23
N THR A 413 -3.22 59.04 -2.30
CA THR A 413 -3.51 60.47 -2.16
C THR A 413 -3.39 60.86 -0.68
N PRO A 414 -3.21 62.15 -0.33
CA PRO A 414 -3.17 62.57 1.07
C PRO A 414 -4.41 62.17 1.88
N GLU A 415 -5.57 62.05 1.22
CA GLU A 415 -6.80 61.53 1.81
C GLU A 415 -6.73 60.02 2.06
N SER A 416 -6.16 59.24 1.13
CA SER A 416 -5.98 57.79 1.35
C SER A 416 -4.88 57.48 2.35
N GLU A 417 -3.84 58.30 2.51
CA GLU A 417 -2.84 58.11 3.57
C GLU A 417 -3.48 58.24 4.97
N VAL A 418 -4.36 59.23 5.16
CA VAL A 418 -5.10 59.40 6.41
C VAL A 418 -6.12 58.29 6.60
N ASP A 419 -6.85 57.89 5.56
CA ASP A 419 -7.78 56.76 5.62
C ASP A 419 -7.06 55.42 5.89
N ILE A 420 -5.86 55.23 5.32
CA ILE A 420 -4.99 54.08 5.61
C ILE A 420 -4.52 54.14 7.06
N LEU A 421 -4.02 55.28 7.55
CA LEU A 421 -3.62 55.44 8.96
C LEU A 421 -4.78 55.25 9.94
N THR A 422 -6.02 55.54 9.53
CA THR A 422 -7.21 55.47 10.38
C THR A 422 -7.90 54.10 10.32
N ASN A 423 -7.83 53.40 9.18
CA ASN A 423 -8.50 52.11 8.95
C ASN A 423 -7.55 50.90 8.93
N VAL A 424 -6.24 51.11 8.71
CA VAL A 424 -5.23 50.04 8.82
C VAL A 424 -4.80 49.90 10.27
N ARG A 425 -5.09 48.71 10.82
CA ARG A 425 -4.65 48.31 12.15
C ARG A 425 -3.12 48.14 12.17
N GLN A 426 -2.41 48.90 12.99
CA GLN A 426 -0.94 48.90 13.08
C GLN A 426 -0.37 47.90 14.10
N TRP A 427 -1.08 46.82 14.42
CA TRP A 427 -0.52 45.83 15.36
C TRP A 427 0.51 44.99 14.62
N ASP A 428 1.78 45.29 14.86
CA ASP A 428 2.88 44.42 14.47
C ASP A 428 3.10 43.32 15.52
N GLN A 429 3.98 42.38 15.20
CA GLN A 429 4.42 41.33 16.12
C GLN A 429 4.87 41.92 17.47
N THR A 430 5.57 43.06 17.45
CA THR A 430 6.03 43.76 18.66
C THR A 430 4.87 44.24 19.54
N ALA A 431 3.84 44.83 18.95
CA ALA A 431 2.72 45.38 19.69
C ALA A 431 1.79 44.27 20.21
N SER A 432 1.66 43.16 19.46
CA SER A 432 1.04 41.91 19.95
C SER A 432 1.79 41.38 21.17
N TYR A 433 3.11 41.19 21.05
CA TYR A 433 3.99 40.73 22.12
C TYR A 433 3.82 41.56 23.40
N LEU A 434 3.88 42.89 23.29
CA LEU A 434 3.78 43.79 24.45
C LEU A 434 2.42 43.73 25.13
N ARG A 435 1.33 43.63 24.36
CA ARG A 435 -0.02 43.54 24.92
C ARG A 435 -0.27 42.18 25.59
N MET A 436 0.19 41.10 24.96
CA MET A 436 0.09 39.75 25.49
C MET A 436 0.97 39.57 26.73
N LYS A 437 2.15 40.19 26.78
CA LYS A 437 3.04 40.15 27.94
C LYS A 437 2.36 40.67 29.20
N ASN A 438 1.47 41.67 29.08
CA ASN A 438 0.69 42.19 30.20
C ASN A 438 -0.33 41.19 30.77
N GLN A 439 -0.65 40.11 30.06
CA GLN A 439 -1.52 39.03 30.54
C GLN A 439 -0.76 38.00 31.40
N ILE A 440 0.57 38.04 31.40
CA ILE A 440 1.38 37.16 32.25
C ILE A 440 1.41 37.76 33.65
N GLY A 441 0.68 37.15 34.58
CA GLY A 441 0.64 37.55 35.99
C GLY A 441 1.87 37.13 36.82
N ALA A 442 2.90 36.57 36.20
CA ALA A 442 4.06 35.97 36.87
C ALA A 442 5.38 36.58 36.42
N ASN A 443 6.19 37.05 37.36
CA ASN A 443 7.45 37.77 37.11
C ASN A 443 8.63 36.90 36.62
N TRP A 444 8.43 35.58 36.51
CA TRP A 444 9.46 34.62 36.10
C TRP A 444 9.18 34.01 34.71
N MET A 445 8.08 34.41 34.08
CA MET A 445 7.64 33.96 32.76
C MET A 445 7.66 35.13 31.78
N THR A 446 7.94 34.82 30.51
CA THR A 446 7.83 35.74 29.38
C THR A 446 7.26 35.00 28.18
N LEU A 447 6.95 35.71 27.10
CA LEU A 447 6.56 35.09 25.83
C LEU A 447 7.81 34.73 25.03
N ALA A 448 7.80 33.57 24.38
CA ALA A 448 8.89 33.17 23.48
C ALA A 448 8.81 33.92 22.15
N ASP A 449 7.59 34.08 21.64
CA ASP A 449 7.23 34.83 20.45
C ASP A 449 5.74 35.22 20.54
N SER A 450 5.21 35.99 19.61
CA SER A 450 3.78 36.29 19.49
C SER A 450 3.33 36.19 18.04
N ASP A 451 2.36 35.33 17.78
CA ASP A 451 1.74 35.17 16.46
C ASP A 451 0.32 35.73 16.48
N ILE A 452 -0.11 36.29 15.35
CA ILE A 452 -1.49 36.72 15.12
C ILE A 452 -2.15 35.71 14.18
N VAL A 453 -3.20 35.05 14.65
CA VAL A 453 -3.89 33.98 13.93
C VAL A 453 -5.35 34.36 13.73
N TYR A 454 -5.81 34.36 12.48
CA TYR A 454 -7.22 34.52 12.16
C TYR A 454 -7.91 33.17 12.00
N LEU A 455 -9.01 32.96 12.72
CA LEU A 455 -9.79 31.73 12.66
C LEU A 455 -11.29 32.04 12.76
N LYS A 456 -12.07 31.61 11.75
CA LYS A 456 -13.53 31.78 11.69
C LYS A 456 -14.01 33.23 11.89
N GLY A 457 -13.29 34.20 11.32
CA GLY A 457 -13.63 35.63 11.42
C GLY A 457 -13.26 36.27 12.76
N HIS A 458 -12.55 35.56 13.63
CA HIS A 458 -12.00 36.08 14.88
C HIS A 458 -10.46 36.12 14.84
N GLU A 459 -9.89 37.12 15.48
CA GLU A 459 -8.45 37.33 15.59
C GLU A 459 -7.95 36.84 16.95
N TYR A 460 -7.05 35.88 16.95
CA TYR A 460 -6.44 35.34 18.16
C TYR A 460 -4.95 35.68 18.17
N TRP A 461 -4.48 36.31 19.22
CA TRP A 461 -3.06 36.49 19.46
C TRP A 461 -2.58 35.35 20.33
N ILE A 462 -1.59 34.61 19.84
CA ILE A 462 -1.17 33.33 20.41
C ILE A 462 0.33 33.36 20.64
N ALA A 463 0.75 32.97 21.84
CA ALA A 463 2.14 33.02 22.23
C ALA A 463 2.47 31.92 23.25
N PRO A 464 3.46 31.06 22.98
CA PRO A 464 3.93 30.10 23.97
C PRO A 464 4.71 30.81 25.07
N LEU A 465 4.53 30.34 26.31
CA LEU A 465 5.24 30.86 27.47
C LEU A 465 6.63 30.23 27.58
N THR A 466 7.62 31.06 27.91
CA THR A 466 9.01 30.65 28.18
C THR A 466 9.52 31.32 29.46
N PHE A 467 10.68 30.87 29.94
CA PHE A 467 11.30 31.47 31.11
C PHE A 467 11.90 32.83 30.77
N ASP A 468 11.65 33.83 31.62
CA ASP A 468 12.49 35.01 31.63
C ASP A 468 13.83 34.61 32.27
N ILE A 469 14.82 34.31 31.44
CA ILE A 469 16.15 33.86 31.86
C ILE A 469 16.83 34.92 32.76
N GLY A 470 16.59 36.21 32.52
CA GLY A 470 17.17 37.28 33.35
C GLY A 470 16.56 37.33 34.76
N ALA A 471 15.25 37.20 34.86
CA ALA A 471 14.53 37.23 36.13
C ALA A 471 14.65 35.91 36.92
N THR A 472 14.67 34.76 36.23
CA THR A 472 14.75 33.45 36.89
C THR A 472 16.12 33.20 37.51
N TRP A 473 17.22 33.57 36.86
CA TRP A 473 18.58 33.31 37.36
C TRP A 473 18.94 34.07 38.65
N THR A 474 18.25 35.18 38.91
CA THR A 474 18.47 36.02 40.10
C THR A 474 17.41 35.82 41.18
N SER A 475 16.35 35.06 40.90
CA SER A 475 15.27 34.83 41.87
C SER A 475 15.67 33.87 42.98
N PHE A 476 15.23 34.16 44.21
CA PHE A 476 15.37 33.28 45.37
C PHE A 476 14.85 31.86 45.10
N ILE A 477 13.80 31.75 44.28
CA ILE A 477 13.16 30.50 43.91
C ILE A 477 14.12 29.62 43.10
N ASN A 478 14.79 30.13 42.06
CA ASN A 478 15.72 29.31 41.25
C ASN A 478 16.99 28.88 42.03
N GLN A 479 17.37 29.63 43.07
CA GLN A 479 18.48 29.26 43.95
C GLN A 479 18.16 28.07 44.87
N HIS A 480 16.87 27.77 45.10
CA HIS A 480 16.43 26.76 46.06
C HIS A 480 15.42 25.74 45.47
N ILE A 481 14.87 25.99 44.29
CA ILE A 481 13.82 25.23 43.60
C ILE A 481 14.13 25.24 42.10
N LEU A 482 14.07 24.08 41.46
CA LEU A 482 14.26 23.95 40.01
C LEU A 482 12.97 24.26 39.25
N TYR A 483 13.00 25.28 38.40
CA TYR A 483 12.00 25.43 37.35
C TYR A 483 12.25 24.39 36.26
N THR A 484 11.28 23.50 36.00
CA THR A 484 11.45 22.39 35.05
C THR A 484 10.71 22.59 33.74
N HIS A 485 9.67 23.43 33.72
CA HIS A 485 8.87 23.76 32.55
C HIS A 485 8.04 25.03 32.79
N THR A 486 7.68 25.72 31.71
CA THR A 486 6.60 26.72 31.69
C THR A 486 5.34 26.02 31.17
N GLU A 487 4.23 26.12 31.89
CA GLU A 487 2.94 25.60 31.41
C GLU A 487 2.16 26.71 30.71
N GLY A 488 1.67 26.41 29.50
CA GLY A 488 0.61 27.17 28.86
C GLY A 488 1.00 27.95 27.62
N ILE A 489 -0.04 28.33 26.89
CA ILE A 489 -0.02 29.24 25.75
C ILE A 489 -0.95 30.38 26.13
N VAL A 490 -0.51 31.62 25.97
CA VAL A 490 -1.39 32.78 26.13
C VAL A 490 -2.15 32.94 24.83
N VAL A 491 -3.49 32.98 24.93
CA VAL A 491 -4.38 33.26 23.80
C VAL A 491 -5.24 34.45 24.18
N LEU A 492 -5.21 35.49 23.35
CA LEU A 492 -6.02 36.70 23.52
C LEU A 492 -6.94 36.85 22.30
N ASP A 493 -8.23 37.03 22.54
CA ASP A 493 -9.22 37.37 21.52
C ASP A 493 -9.20 38.90 21.32
N ALA A 494 -8.84 39.36 20.12
CA ALA A 494 -8.28 40.71 19.87
C ALA A 494 -9.19 41.70 19.14
#